data_AF-A0A3B3HMP2-F1
#
_entry.id   AF-A0A3B3HMP2-F1
#
_cell.length_a   1.000
_cell.length_b   1.000
_cell.length_c   1.000
_cell.angle_alpha   90.00
_cell.angle_beta   90.00
_cell.angle_gamma   90.00
#
_symmetry.space_group_name_H-M   'P 1'
#
loop_
_entity.id
_entity.type
_entity.pdbx_description
1 polymer ?
#
loop_
_entity_poly.entity_id
_entity_poly.type
_entity_poly.pdbx_seq_one_letter_code
_entity_poly.pdbx_strand_id
1 'polypeptide(L)'
;MAVPFLSILALAVAVVHCYPAAFQELQPSSSKYANLRVSGGFVRPSVATRLFPAGNRSSIRFLAVGDWGGVPYPPYVTPVQKTTAREMSKVAEQMGADFVLALGDNFYFKGVNSVDSPRFQETFESVYTAKSLRVPWYVLAGNHDHAGNVKAQIEYSQRSDRWKFPSYYYELDFRIPNTGKTLSIIMLDTVMLCGNSLDYEDEKPRGPVLEVEANRQLVWLQERLARSKADFLLVAGHYPVWSISEHGPTECLLQGVRPLLVQHNVTAYFCGHDHNLQYLEELGVGYVVSGAGNFLDPDVRHKDHVPAGSLKFFTGQASTLGGFVHAEVTNDKMILTYFQAKGTSLFQTVLSRRQFK
;
A
#
# COMPACT_ATOMS: atom_id res chain seq x y z
N MET A 1 37.62 -14.42 -70.00
CA MET A 1 37.57 -15.45 -68.93
C MET A 1 36.90 -14.84 -67.71
N ALA A 2 36.35 -15.66 -66.81
CA ALA A 2 35.74 -15.29 -65.52
C ALA A 2 34.41 -14.48 -65.55
N VAL A 3 33.31 -15.23 -65.61
CA VAL A 3 32.08 -15.07 -64.78
C VAL A 3 32.33 -15.97 -63.53
N PRO A 4 31.74 -15.84 -62.31
CA PRO A 4 30.39 -15.37 -61.96
C PRO A 4 30.38 -14.47 -60.67
N PHE A 5 29.33 -14.27 -59.86
CA PHE A 5 27.92 -14.75 -59.78
C PHE A 5 27.03 -13.69 -59.09
N LEU A 6 25.71 -13.92 -59.03
CA LEU A 6 24.79 -13.35 -58.05
C LEU A 6 24.16 -14.48 -57.23
N SER A 7 24.06 -14.32 -55.90
CA SER A 7 23.45 -15.30 -55.00
C SER A 7 22.19 -14.72 -54.36
N ILE A 8 21.02 -15.25 -54.70
CA ILE A 8 19.74 -14.95 -54.05
C ILE A 8 19.52 -15.98 -52.94
N LEU A 9 19.33 -15.53 -51.70
CA LEU A 9 19.01 -16.40 -50.57
C LEU A 9 17.49 -16.40 -50.32
N ALA A 10 16.83 -17.54 -50.55
CA ALA A 10 15.42 -17.71 -50.24
C ALA A 10 15.24 -18.25 -48.81
N LEU A 11 14.39 -17.62 -48.02
CA LEU A 11 14.00 -18.11 -46.69
C LEU A 11 12.94 -19.23 -46.84
N ALA A 12 13.24 -20.43 -46.33
CA ALA A 12 12.27 -21.51 -46.25
C ALA A 12 11.45 -21.42 -44.95
N VAL A 13 10.12 -21.43 -45.06
CA VAL A 13 9.19 -21.48 -43.92
C VAL A 13 8.92 -22.95 -43.56
N ALA A 14 9.28 -23.35 -42.34
CA ALA A 14 8.99 -24.69 -41.83
C ALA A 14 7.59 -24.72 -41.17
N VAL A 15 6.67 -25.50 -41.72
CA VAL A 15 5.31 -25.69 -41.20
C VAL A 15 5.27 -26.94 -40.30
N VAL A 16 5.22 -26.73 -38.98
CA VAL A 16 5.06 -27.83 -38.01
C VAL A 16 3.59 -28.26 -37.97
N HIS A 17 3.32 -29.50 -38.38
CA HIS A 17 2.00 -30.12 -38.28
C HIS A 17 1.79 -30.70 -36.88
N CYS A 18 0.65 -30.41 -36.25
CA CYS A 18 0.29 -30.93 -34.94
C CYS A 18 -0.87 -31.94 -35.10
N TYR A 19 -0.66 -33.20 -34.68
CA TYR A 19 -1.70 -34.23 -34.65
C TYR A 19 -2.46 -34.22 -33.31
N PRO A 20 -3.79 -34.35 -33.29
CA PRO A 20 -4.55 -34.52 -32.06
C PRO A 20 -4.52 -35.97 -31.58
N ALA A 21 -4.17 -36.20 -30.31
CA ALA A 21 -4.30 -37.50 -29.65
C ALA A 21 -5.72 -37.67 -29.08
N ALA A 22 -6.31 -38.85 -29.29
CA ALA A 22 -7.68 -39.15 -28.84
C ALA A 22 -7.75 -39.40 -27.32
N PHE A 23 -8.81 -38.89 -26.69
CA PHE A 23 -9.22 -39.29 -25.35
C PHE A 23 -10.03 -40.60 -25.42
N GLN A 24 -9.79 -41.51 -24.49
CA GLN A 24 -10.58 -42.73 -24.32
C GLN A 24 -11.08 -42.80 -22.87
N GLU A 25 -12.40 -42.87 -22.68
CA GLU A 25 -13.02 -42.95 -21.36
C GLU A 25 -12.89 -44.35 -20.75
N LEU A 26 -12.63 -44.42 -19.45
CA LEU A 26 -12.80 -45.61 -18.61
C LEU A 26 -13.49 -45.21 -17.31
N GLN A 27 -14.59 -45.91 -16.99
CA GLN A 27 -15.40 -45.75 -15.78
C GLN A 27 -15.03 -46.81 -14.71
N PRO A 28 -15.44 -46.62 -13.44
CA PRO A 28 -14.52 -46.78 -12.32
C PRO A 28 -14.58 -48.14 -11.59
N SER A 29 -13.50 -48.45 -10.87
CA SER A 29 -13.50 -49.41 -9.77
C SER A 29 -12.82 -48.83 -8.52
N SER A 30 -13.02 -49.49 -7.38
CA SER A 30 -12.92 -48.91 -6.04
C SER A 30 -11.53 -48.98 -5.39
N SER A 31 -11.29 -48.04 -4.45
CA SER A 31 -10.52 -48.20 -3.19
C SER A 31 -9.53 -47.07 -2.91
N LYS A 32 -9.90 -46.27 -1.90
CA LYS A 32 -9.10 -45.42 -1.01
C LYS A 32 -7.56 -45.42 -1.22
N TYR A 33 -7.03 -44.35 -1.81
CA TYR A 33 -5.90 -43.55 -1.29
C TYR A 33 -5.87 -42.22 -2.07
N ALA A 34 -6.31 -41.13 -1.46
CA ALA A 34 -6.38 -39.82 -2.12
C ALA A 34 -5.02 -39.10 -2.07
N ASN A 35 -4.19 -39.33 -3.09
CA ASN A 35 -3.02 -38.50 -3.34
C ASN A 35 -3.43 -37.05 -3.62
N LEU A 36 -2.75 -36.11 -2.98
CA LEU A 36 -2.96 -34.67 -3.15
C LEU A 36 -2.51 -34.24 -4.56
N ARG A 37 -3.43 -34.24 -5.53
CA ARG A 37 -3.19 -33.58 -6.83
C ARG A 37 -3.09 -32.08 -6.59
N VAL A 38 -1.90 -31.53 -6.78
CA VAL A 38 -1.68 -30.09 -6.93
C VAL A 38 -2.26 -29.68 -8.28
N SER A 39 -3.56 -29.35 -8.31
CA SER A 39 -4.12 -28.54 -9.38
C SER A 39 -3.69 -27.09 -9.16
N GLY A 40 -3.21 -26.45 -10.23
CA GLY A 40 -2.85 -25.03 -10.24
C GLY A 40 -4.08 -24.14 -10.10
N GLY A 41 -4.63 -24.06 -8.89
CA GLY A 41 -5.76 -23.20 -8.55
C GLY A 41 -5.31 -21.75 -8.45
N PHE A 42 -5.89 -20.89 -9.28
CA PHE A 42 -5.79 -19.44 -9.14
C PHE A 42 -6.38 -19.03 -7.78
N VAL A 43 -5.53 -18.77 -6.78
CA VAL A 43 -5.97 -18.11 -5.55
C VAL A 43 -6.31 -16.68 -5.91
N ARG A 44 -7.59 -16.42 -6.21
CA ARG A 44 -8.10 -15.07 -6.38
C ARG A 44 -7.94 -14.34 -5.04
N PRO A 45 -7.22 -13.20 -4.98
CA PRO A 45 -7.27 -12.33 -3.81
C PRO A 45 -8.74 -11.99 -3.53
N SER A 46 -9.19 -12.19 -2.29
CA SER A 46 -10.60 -12.07 -1.93
C SER A 46 -11.04 -10.61 -1.96
N VAL A 47 -11.93 -10.28 -2.91
CA VAL A 47 -12.60 -8.98 -2.94
C VAL A 47 -13.58 -8.92 -1.77
N ALA A 48 -13.20 -8.23 -0.70
CA ALA A 48 -14.02 -8.06 0.49
C ALA A 48 -14.84 -6.77 0.41
N THR A 49 -15.91 -6.77 -0.40
CA THR A 49 -16.88 -5.66 -0.46
C THR A 49 -17.50 -5.46 0.92
N ARG A 50 -17.06 -4.44 1.67
CA ARG A 50 -17.63 -4.15 3.00
C ARG A 50 -18.76 -3.13 2.91
N LEU A 51 -19.87 -3.48 3.54
CA LEU A 51 -20.98 -2.58 3.81
C LEU A 51 -20.81 -2.03 5.23
N PHE A 52 -20.65 -0.71 5.35
CA PHE A 52 -20.75 -0.04 6.65
C PHE A 52 -22.23 0.04 7.07
N PRO A 53 -22.56 -0.03 8.37
CA PRO A 53 -23.94 0.03 8.84
C PRO A 53 -24.62 1.33 8.36
N ALA A 54 -25.83 1.20 7.83
CA ALA A 54 -26.57 2.27 7.18
C ALA A 54 -27.14 3.30 8.17
N GLY A 55 -26.24 4.14 8.71
CA GLY A 55 -26.64 5.44 9.25
C GLY A 55 -26.96 6.42 8.12
N ASN A 56 -27.50 7.58 8.48
CA ASN A 56 -27.86 8.66 7.53
C ASN A 56 -26.62 9.42 6.98
N ARG A 57 -25.46 8.77 6.90
CA ARG A 57 -24.17 9.31 6.46
C ARG A 57 -24.04 9.23 4.94
N SER A 58 -23.36 10.20 4.33
CA SER A 58 -23.08 10.27 2.89
C SER A 58 -21.58 10.20 2.56
N SER A 59 -20.77 9.67 3.49
CA SER A 59 -19.31 9.62 3.37
C SER A 59 -18.69 8.42 4.06
N ILE A 60 -17.50 8.03 3.57
CA ILE A 60 -16.56 7.12 4.22
C ILE A 60 -15.43 7.95 4.82
N ARG A 61 -14.94 7.57 5.99
CA ARG A 61 -13.86 8.27 6.70
C ARG A 61 -12.77 7.29 7.12
N PHE A 62 -11.50 7.67 7.04
CA PHE A 62 -10.40 6.83 7.50
C PHE A 62 -9.24 7.65 8.04
N LEU A 63 -8.40 7.01 8.85
CA LEU A 63 -7.08 7.53 9.23
C LEU A 63 -6.01 6.84 8.39
N ALA A 64 -4.91 7.53 8.08
CA ALA A 64 -3.75 6.97 7.41
C ALA A 64 -2.46 7.32 8.18
N VAL A 65 -1.71 6.29 8.57
CA VAL A 65 -0.49 6.40 9.37
C VAL A 65 0.51 5.32 8.96
N GLY A 66 1.74 5.71 8.60
CA GLY A 66 2.89 4.82 8.46
C GLY A 66 3.77 4.88 9.70
N ASP A 67 4.81 4.06 9.72
CA ASP A 67 6.02 4.35 10.50
C ASP A 67 5.76 4.49 11.99
N TRP A 68 4.86 3.65 12.49
CA TRP A 68 4.29 3.74 13.83
C TRP A 68 4.84 2.65 14.77
N GLY A 69 5.75 1.79 14.29
CA GLY A 69 6.12 0.51 14.90
C GLY A 69 6.96 0.51 16.18
N GLY A 70 6.89 1.54 17.02
CA GLY A 70 7.51 1.56 18.35
C GLY A 70 9.04 1.40 18.32
N VAL A 71 9.57 0.51 19.17
CA VAL A 71 10.99 0.16 19.26
C VAL A 71 11.15 -1.32 19.63
N PRO A 72 12.29 -1.98 19.35
CA PRO A 72 12.47 -3.42 19.61
C PRO A 72 12.89 -3.77 21.06
N TYR A 73 12.97 -2.79 21.97
CA TYR A 73 13.35 -2.97 23.37
C TYR A 73 12.25 -2.44 24.31
N PRO A 74 12.09 -2.97 25.54
CA PRO A 74 11.08 -2.51 26.50
C PRO A 74 11.10 -0.98 26.70
N PRO A 75 9.94 -0.29 26.71
CA PRO A 75 8.57 -0.82 26.72
C PRO A 75 7.98 -1.16 25.33
N TYR A 76 8.80 -1.25 24.28
CA TYR A 76 8.44 -1.57 22.89
C TYR A 76 7.63 -0.51 22.14
N VAL A 77 7.58 0.69 22.69
CA VAL A 77 6.72 1.81 22.27
C VAL A 77 7.42 3.14 22.58
N THR A 78 7.17 4.17 21.78
CA THR A 78 7.75 5.51 22.01
C THR A 78 6.74 6.50 22.62
N PRO A 79 7.19 7.63 23.20
CA PRO A 79 6.30 8.72 23.57
C PRO A 79 5.56 9.34 22.38
N VAL A 80 6.19 9.37 21.19
CA VAL A 80 5.60 9.85 19.93
C VAL A 80 4.42 8.95 19.55
N GLN A 81 4.66 7.64 19.39
CA GLN A 81 3.62 6.67 19.05
C GLN A 81 2.39 6.75 19.96
N LYS A 82 2.60 6.81 21.29
CA LYS A 82 1.50 6.96 22.26
C LYS A 82 0.74 8.27 22.11
N THR A 83 1.42 9.35 21.70
CA THR A 83 0.82 10.67 21.51
C THR A 83 0.03 10.70 20.21
N THR A 84 0.60 10.20 19.10
CA THR A 84 -0.09 9.96 17.83
C THR A 84 -1.33 9.10 18.04
N ALA A 85 -1.22 7.96 18.72
CA ALA A 85 -2.35 7.06 19.01
C ALA A 85 -3.49 7.72 19.80
N ARG A 86 -3.15 8.55 20.80
CA ARG A 86 -4.15 9.32 21.56
C ARG A 86 -4.85 10.34 20.67
N GLU A 87 -4.13 11.04 19.81
CA GLU A 87 -4.74 12.04 18.94
C GLU A 87 -5.57 11.42 17.81
N MET A 88 -5.10 10.32 17.22
CA MET A 88 -5.90 9.46 16.33
C MET A 88 -7.22 9.07 17.00
N SER A 89 -7.20 8.72 18.29
CA SER A 89 -8.43 8.34 19.00
C SER A 89 -9.42 9.51 19.17
N LYS A 90 -8.93 10.72 19.47
CA LYS A 90 -9.79 11.93 19.56
C LYS A 90 -10.37 12.31 18.20
N VAL A 91 -9.55 12.33 17.15
CA VAL A 91 -9.99 12.64 15.79
C VAL A 91 -11.00 11.59 15.31
N ALA A 92 -10.79 10.31 15.59
CA ALA A 92 -11.76 9.26 15.29
C ALA A 92 -13.05 9.36 16.13
N GLU A 93 -13.01 9.89 17.35
CA GLU A 93 -14.23 10.17 18.15
C GLU A 93 -15.01 11.38 17.64
N GLN A 94 -14.32 12.46 17.28
CA GLN A 94 -14.93 13.74 16.87
C GLN A 94 -15.37 13.75 15.40
N MET A 95 -14.49 13.29 14.51
CA MET A 95 -14.69 13.30 13.06
C MET A 95 -15.14 11.94 12.52
N GLY A 96 -14.94 10.85 13.26
CA GLY A 96 -15.26 9.50 12.80
C GLY A 96 -14.16 8.90 11.92
N ALA A 97 -13.92 7.60 12.11
CA ALA A 97 -13.15 6.76 11.21
C ALA A 97 -13.87 5.41 11.05
N ASP A 98 -13.94 4.89 9.84
CA ASP A 98 -14.52 3.59 9.50
C ASP A 98 -13.46 2.49 9.40
N PHE A 99 -12.20 2.89 9.15
CA PHE A 99 -11.01 2.06 9.16
C PHE A 99 -9.74 2.92 9.37
N VAL A 100 -8.61 2.26 9.58
CA VAL A 100 -7.26 2.83 9.56
C VAL A 100 -6.47 2.18 8.42
N LEU A 101 -5.67 2.97 7.72
CA LEU A 101 -4.74 2.57 6.67
C LEU A 101 -3.33 2.62 7.27
N ALA A 102 -2.72 1.46 7.51
CA ALA A 102 -1.37 1.34 8.06
C ALA A 102 -0.36 1.19 6.93
N LEU A 103 0.51 2.20 6.76
CA LEU A 103 1.35 2.40 5.57
C LEU A 103 2.77 1.79 5.73
N GLY A 104 2.88 0.67 6.44
CA GLY A 104 4.15 -0.03 6.65
C GLY A 104 4.96 0.46 7.84
N ASP A 105 6.10 -0.21 8.05
CA ASP A 105 6.96 -0.11 9.23
C ASP A 105 6.18 -0.26 10.54
N ASN A 106 5.44 -1.37 10.57
CA ASN A 106 4.51 -1.73 11.63
C ASN A 106 5.24 -2.17 12.91
N PHE A 107 6.47 -2.69 12.81
CA PHE A 107 7.29 -3.08 13.97
C PHE A 107 8.80 -2.81 13.75
N TYR A 108 9.31 -1.70 14.29
CA TYR A 108 10.73 -1.38 14.23
C TYR A 108 11.59 -2.33 15.09
N PHE A 109 12.84 -2.65 14.74
CA PHE A 109 13.56 -2.37 13.47
C PHE A 109 13.74 -3.62 12.59
N LYS A 110 13.18 -4.77 12.98
CA LYS A 110 13.29 -6.06 12.27
C LYS A 110 11.97 -6.85 12.33
N GLY A 111 10.86 -6.13 12.21
CA GLY A 111 9.52 -6.69 12.16
C GLY A 111 9.17 -7.52 13.39
N VAL A 112 8.47 -8.63 13.12
CA VAL A 112 8.21 -9.73 14.04
C VAL A 112 8.87 -11.00 13.52
N ASN A 113 9.16 -11.96 14.39
CA ASN A 113 9.75 -13.25 14.03
C ASN A 113 8.69 -14.34 13.73
N SER A 114 7.58 -14.34 14.47
CA SER A 114 6.45 -15.26 14.29
C SER A 114 5.11 -14.60 14.63
N VAL A 115 4.01 -15.28 14.31
CA VAL A 115 2.63 -14.83 14.62
C VAL A 115 2.34 -14.81 16.13
N ASP A 116 3.22 -15.40 16.94
CA ASP A 116 3.22 -15.40 18.41
C ASP A 116 4.06 -14.26 19.03
N SER A 117 4.64 -13.38 18.21
CA SER A 117 5.51 -12.30 18.71
C SER A 117 4.77 -11.37 19.69
N PRO A 118 5.32 -11.11 20.89
CA PRO A 118 4.66 -10.25 21.89
C PRO A 118 4.51 -8.80 21.40
N ARG A 119 5.31 -8.39 20.41
CA ARG A 119 5.24 -7.08 19.73
C ARG A 119 3.84 -6.75 19.21
N PHE A 120 3.06 -7.73 18.74
CA PHE A 120 1.66 -7.49 18.37
C PHE A 120 0.83 -6.95 19.54
N GLN A 121 1.03 -7.50 20.75
CA GLN A 121 0.33 -7.04 21.94
C GLN A 121 0.91 -5.73 22.48
N GLU A 122 2.24 -5.63 22.55
CA GLU A 122 2.96 -4.53 23.20
C GLU A 122 2.97 -3.26 22.36
N THR A 123 3.25 -3.37 21.05
CA THR A 123 3.39 -2.25 20.12
C THR A 123 2.07 -1.89 19.41
N PHE A 124 1.10 -2.82 19.28
CA PHE A 124 -0.16 -2.57 18.56
C PHE A 124 -1.43 -2.68 19.42
N GLU A 125 -1.73 -3.82 20.05
CA GLU A 125 -3.01 -4.00 20.77
C GLU A 125 -3.11 -3.15 22.05
N SER A 126 -2.01 -3.00 22.79
CA SER A 126 -1.95 -2.19 24.03
C SER A 126 -1.80 -0.69 23.77
N VAL A 127 -1.47 -0.28 22.55
CA VAL A 127 -1.31 1.13 22.16
C VAL A 127 -2.63 1.70 21.64
N TYR A 128 -3.26 1.03 20.68
CA TYR A 128 -4.45 1.52 19.97
C TYR A 128 -5.75 0.99 20.59
N THR A 129 -5.90 1.18 21.90
CA THR A 129 -6.96 0.55 22.73
C THR A 129 -8.32 1.24 22.66
N ALA A 130 -8.36 2.52 22.27
CA ALA A 130 -9.57 3.35 22.27
C ALA A 130 -10.70 2.77 21.41
N LYS A 131 -11.95 2.95 21.85
CA LYS A 131 -13.13 2.40 21.15
C LYS A 131 -13.25 2.91 19.70
N SER A 132 -12.88 4.17 19.46
CA SER A 132 -12.86 4.77 18.11
C SER A 132 -11.79 4.19 17.18
N LEU A 133 -10.78 3.50 17.71
CA LEU A 133 -9.73 2.81 16.94
C LEU A 133 -9.94 1.29 16.87
N ARG A 134 -11.03 0.76 17.46
CA ARG A 134 -11.51 -0.63 17.27
C ARG A 134 -12.30 -0.80 15.97
N VAL A 135 -11.77 -0.21 14.91
CA VAL A 135 -12.19 -0.36 13.51
C VAL A 135 -11.17 -1.22 12.77
N PRO A 136 -11.43 -1.73 11.55
CA PRO A 136 -10.43 -2.45 10.77
C PRO A 136 -9.18 -1.60 10.51
N TRP A 137 -8.01 -2.21 10.67
CA TRP A 137 -6.71 -1.69 10.27
C TRP A 137 -6.27 -2.47 9.03
N TYR A 138 -6.27 -1.81 7.88
CA TYR A 138 -5.77 -2.37 6.62
C TYR A 138 -4.29 -2.08 6.52
N VAL A 139 -3.48 -3.14 6.54
CA VAL A 139 -2.02 -3.07 6.71
C VAL A 139 -1.32 -3.46 5.41
N LEU A 140 -0.25 -2.74 5.07
CA LEU A 140 0.81 -3.18 4.16
C LEU A 140 2.17 -3.19 4.92
N ALA A 141 3.19 -3.81 4.34
CA ALA A 141 4.52 -3.94 4.96
C ALA A 141 5.50 -2.86 4.48
N GLY A 142 6.36 -2.41 5.39
CA GLY A 142 7.53 -1.57 5.09
C GLY A 142 8.86 -2.33 5.10
N ASN A 143 9.97 -1.61 4.93
CA ASN A 143 11.32 -2.21 4.90
C ASN A 143 11.69 -2.89 6.23
N HIS A 144 11.34 -2.30 7.37
CA HIS A 144 11.63 -2.92 8.67
C HIS A 144 10.75 -4.15 8.93
N ASP A 145 9.56 -4.24 8.33
CA ASP A 145 8.71 -5.43 8.40
C ASP A 145 9.31 -6.60 7.60
N HIS A 146 9.86 -6.32 6.42
CA HIS A 146 10.58 -7.28 5.57
C HIS A 146 11.96 -7.69 6.11
N ALA A 147 12.57 -6.87 6.98
CA ALA A 147 13.72 -7.30 7.78
C ALA A 147 13.36 -8.32 8.88
N GLY A 148 12.06 -8.63 9.05
CA GLY A 148 11.53 -9.69 9.88
C GLY A 148 10.71 -10.71 9.07
N ASN A 149 9.53 -11.07 9.57
CA ASN A 149 8.64 -12.05 8.96
C ASN A 149 7.27 -11.42 8.63
N VAL A 150 7.12 -10.90 7.41
CA VAL A 150 5.84 -10.33 6.94
C VAL A 150 4.73 -11.38 6.86
N LYS A 151 5.07 -12.66 6.58
CA LYS A 151 4.09 -13.75 6.59
C LYS A 151 3.43 -13.93 7.97
N ALA A 152 4.18 -13.74 9.06
CA ALA A 152 3.62 -13.73 10.41
C ALA A 152 2.64 -12.56 10.64
N GLN A 153 2.87 -11.39 10.01
CA GLN A 153 1.92 -10.27 10.04
C GLN A 153 0.65 -10.58 9.23
N ILE A 154 0.78 -11.26 8.09
CA ILE A 154 -0.38 -11.75 7.32
C ILE A 154 -1.19 -12.75 8.15
N GLU A 155 -0.52 -13.72 8.76
CA GLU A 155 -1.12 -14.76 9.64
C GLU A 155 -1.80 -14.16 10.88
N TYR A 156 -1.30 -13.06 11.43
CA TYR A 156 -1.91 -12.36 12.58
C TYR A 156 -3.33 -11.83 12.28
N SER A 157 -3.70 -11.69 11.00
CA SER A 157 -5.09 -11.39 10.57
C SER A 157 -6.12 -12.43 11.04
N GLN A 158 -5.67 -13.64 11.39
CA GLN A 158 -6.50 -14.71 11.96
C GLN A 158 -6.64 -14.62 13.50
N ARG A 159 -5.84 -13.78 14.15
CA ARG A 159 -5.79 -13.62 15.62
C ARG A 159 -6.41 -12.31 16.12
N SER A 160 -6.47 -11.29 15.28
CA SER A 160 -7.02 -9.98 15.64
C SER A 160 -8.14 -9.56 14.68
N ASP A 161 -9.34 -9.35 15.23
CA ASP A 161 -10.52 -8.93 14.47
C ASP A 161 -10.32 -7.60 13.76
N ARG A 162 -9.44 -6.74 14.27
CA ARG A 162 -9.11 -5.45 13.65
C ARG A 162 -7.91 -5.50 12.71
N TRP A 163 -6.92 -6.39 12.91
CA TRP A 163 -5.80 -6.50 11.97
C TRP A 163 -6.23 -7.13 10.64
N LYS A 164 -6.01 -6.45 9.51
CA LYS A 164 -6.41 -6.93 8.18
C LYS A 164 -5.26 -6.77 7.18
N PHE A 165 -4.46 -7.84 7.09
CA PHE A 165 -3.37 -7.98 6.14
C PHE A 165 -3.54 -9.34 5.40
N PRO A 166 -4.40 -9.43 4.38
CA PRO A 166 -4.78 -10.71 3.76
C PRO A 166 -3.71 -11.33 2.86
N SER A 167 -2.85 -10.49 2.26
CA SER A 167 -1.72 -10.86 1.39
C SER A 167 -0.78 -9.66 1.28
N TYR A 168 0.46 -9.86 0.79
CA TYR A 168 1.46 -8.80 0.61
C TYR A 168 0.90 -7.55 -0.12
N TYR A 169 0.21 -7.78 -1.23
CA TYR A 169 -0.54 -6.76 -1.98
C TYR A 169 -1.98 -7.24 -2.20
N TYR A 170 -2.93 -6.31 -2.21
CA TYR A 170 -4.38 -6.60 -2.28
C TYR A 170 -5.22 -5.36 -2.64
N GLU A 171 -6.51 -5.55 -2.86
CA GLU A 171 -7.45 -4.50 -3.29
C GLU A 171 -8.62 -4.44 -2.31
N LEU A 172 -9.06 -3.24 -1.98
CA LEU A 172 -10.20 -2.96 -1.10
C LEU A 172 -11.24 -2.17 -1.89
N ASP A 173 -12.49 -2.63 -1.85
CA ASP A 173 -13.61 -1.99 -2.54
C ASP A 173 -14.71 -1.59 -1.55
N PHE A 174 -15.05 -0.31 -1.56
CA PHE A 174 -16.07 0.27 -0.68
C PHE A 174 -17.16 1.00 -1.48
N ARG A 175 -18.39 0.88 -1.00
CA ARG A 175 -19.52 1.72 -1.45
C ARG A 175 -19.71 2.86 -0.47
N ILE A 176 -19.65 4.10 -0.94
CA ILE A 176 -19.88 5.29 -0.14
C ILE A 176 -21.38 5.32 0.22
N PRO A 177 -21.75 5.23 1.52
CA PRO A 177 -23.15 5.10 1.93
C PRO A 177 -24.02 6.21 1.36
N ASN A 178 -25.26 5.87 0.96
CA ASN A 178 -26.29 6.83 0.50
C ASN A 178 -25.93 7.75 -0.69
N THR A 179 -24.86 7.47 -1.45
CA THR A 179 -24.46 8.30 -2.61
C THR A 179 -24.44 7.56 -3.95
N GLY A 180 -24.42 6.23 -3.95
CA GLY A 180 -24.19 5.41 -5.15
C GLY A 180 -22.74 5.47 -5.66
N LYS A 181 -21.82 6.05 -4.90
CA LYS A 181 -20.41 6.25 -5.28
C LYS A 181 -19.48 5.19 -4.68
N THR A 182 -18.31 5.07 -5.25
CA THR A 182 -17.35 3.99 -4.96
C THR A 182 -15.95 4.50 -4.69
N LEU A 183 -15.27 3.84 -3.74
CA LEU A 183 -13.88 4.05 -3.38
C LEU A 183 -13.16 2.70 -3.49
N SER A 184 -12.11 2.62 -4.31
CA SER A 184 -11.20 1.47 -4.34
C SER A 184 -9.81 1.89 -3.86
N ILE A 185 -9.14 1.02 -3.10
CA ILE A 185 -7.77 1.21 -2.61
C ILE A 185 -6.94 0.00 -3.00
N ILE A 186 -5.87 0.21 -3.77
CA ILE A 186 -4.92 -0.83 -4.17
C ILE A 186 -3.70 -0.75 -3.25
N MET A 187 -3.54 -1.76 -2.41
CA MET A 187 -2.44 -1.90 -1.45
C MET A 187 -1.29 -2.64 -2.13
N LEU A 188 -0.10 -2.04 -2.14
CA LEU A 188 1.12 -2.56 -2.73
C LEU A 188 2.14 -2.93 -1.67
N ASP A 189 2.94 -3.95 -1.98
CA ASP A 189 4.19 -4.24 -1.28
C ASP A 189 5.33 -3.64 -2.10
N THR A 190 5.76 -2.44 -1.71
CA THR A 190 6.81 -1.69 -2.42
C THR A 190 8.20 -2.29 -2.22
N VAL A 191 8.41 -3.07 -1.15
CA VAL A 191 9.66 -3.80 -0.90
C VAL A 191 9.79 -4.98 -1.88
N MET A 192 8.71 -5.73 -2.11
CA MET A 192 8.66 -6.77 -3.14
C MET A 192 8.80 -6.22 -4.57
N LEU A 193 8.38 -4.97 -4.83
CA LEU A 193 8.56 -4.32 -6.13
C LEU A 193 9.98 -3.81 -6.36
N CYS A 194 10.59 -3.18 -5.35
CA CYS A 194 11.78 -2.35 -5.53
C CYS A 194 13.04 -2.83 -4.79
N GLY A 195 12.92 -3.81 -3.88
CA GLY A 195 13.98 -4.21 -2.96
C GLY A 195 13.81 -3.61 -1.57
N ASN A 196 14.56 -4.14 -0.60
CA ASN A 196 14.60 -3.58 0.75
C ASN A 196 15.63 -2.44 0.79
N SER A 197 15.24 -1.26 1.29
CA SER A 197 16.15 -0.14 1.50
C SER A 197 17.27 -0.50 2.48
N LEU A 198 16.95 -1.30 3.51
CA LEU A 198 17.87 -1.73 4.57
C LEU A 198 18.98 -2.69 4.10
N ASP A 199 18.95 -3.13 2.84
CA ASP A 199 20.03 -3.91 2.22
C ASP A 199 21.24 -3.04 1.85
N TYR A 200 21.13 -1.69 1.95
CA TYR A 200 22.15 -0.73 1.54
C TYR A 200 22.36 0.40 2.56
N GLU A 201 23.61 0.87 2.73
CA GLU A 201 23.99 1.91 3.70
C GLU A 201 23.37 3.30 3.41
N ASP A 202 22.99 3.57 2.16
CA ASP A 202 22.29 4.80 1.76
C ASP A 202 20.77 4.70 1.89
N GLU A 203 20.27 3.56 2.37
CA GLU A 203 18.85 3.23 2.54
C GLU A 203 18.01 3.47 1.27
N LYS A 204 18.60 3.17 0.09
CA LYS A 204 17.94 3.26 -1.22
C LYS A 204 17.71 1.87 -1.82
N PRO A 205 16.47 1.47 -2.13
CA PRO A 205 16.18 0.15 -2.70
C PRO A 205 16.65 0.09 -4.18
N ARG A 206 17.46 -0.93 -4.52
CA ARG A 206 18.17 -1.02 -5.82
C ARG A 206 17.69 -2.14 -6.75
N GLY A 207 16.59 -2.81 -6.42
CA GLY A 207 16.00 -3.90 -7.20
C GLY A 207 15.36 -4.98 -6.32
N PRO A 208 14.29 -5.64 -6.78
CA PRO A 208 13.59 -6.66 -6.01
C PRO A 208 14.45 -7.93 -5.84
N VAL A 209 14.32 -8.59 -4.69
CA VAL A 209 14.99 -9.89 -4.43
C VAL A 209 14.56 -10.97 -5.42
N LEU A 210 13.31 -10.92 -5.91
CA LEU A 210 12.74 -11.84 -6.89
C LEU A 210 12.01 -11.07 -7.99
N GLU A 211 12.69 -10.79 -9.10
CA GLU A 211 12.13 -10.07 -10.26
C GLU A 211 10.81 -10.66 -10.78
N VAL A 212 10.64 -11.98 -10.70
CA VAL A 212 9.41 -12.66 -11.16
C VAL A 212 8.19 -12.25 -10.33
N GLU A 213 8.33 -12.15 -9.00
CA GLU A 213 7.22 -11.74 -8.13
C GLU A 213 6.99 -10.22 -8.17
N ALA A 214 8.04 -9.42 -8.37
CA ALA A 214 7.92 -7.99 -8.63
C ALA A 214 7.13 -7.71 -9.92
N ASN A 215 7.51 -8.37 -11.03
CA ASN A 215 6.81 -8.30 -12.31
C ASN A 215 5.36 -8.78 -12.18
N ARG A 216 5.11 -9.86 -11.42
CA ARG A 216 3.76 -10.36 -11.15
C ARG A 216 2.88 -9.33 -10.41
N GLN A 217 3.44 -8.64 -9.42
CA GLN A 217 2.74 -7.56 -8.72
C GLN A 217 2.49 -6.37 -9.64
N LEU A 218 3.46 -5.99 -10.48
CA LEU A 218 3.33 -4.87 -11.41
C LEU A 218 2.27 -5.13 -12.50
N VAL A 219 2.25 -6.33 -13.11
CA VAL A 219 1.20 -6.74 -14.06
C VAL A 219 -0.16 -6.75 -13.38
N TRP A 220 -0.25 -7.28 -12.16
CA TRP A 220 -1.49 -7.25 -11.39
C TRP A 220 -1.97 -5.81 -11.12
N LEU A 221 -1.08 -4.88 -10.78
CA LEU A 221 -1.41 -3.47 -10.61
C LEU A 221 -1.95 -2.85 -11.92
N GLN A 222 -1.31 -3.11 -13.06
CA GLN A 222 -1.78 -2.66 -14.37
C GLN A 222 -3.20 -3.16 -14.66
N GLU A 223 -3.48 -4.45 -14.44
CA GLU A 223 -4.84 -5.02 -14.58
C GLU A 223 -5.86 -4.34 -13.64
N ARG A 224 -5.48 -4.07 -12.38
CA ARG A 224 -6.36 -3.42 -11.39
C ARG A 224 -6.67 -1.98 -11.74
N LEU A 225 -5.68 -1.19 -12.17
CA LEU A 225 -5.88 0.19 -12.60
C LEU A 225 -6.71 0.27 -13.88
N ALA A 226 -6.44 -0.61 -14.87
CA ALA A 226 -7.16 -0.63 -16.15
C ALA A 226 -8.64 -1.02 -16.00
N ARG A 227 -8.96 -1.98 -15.12
CA ARG A 227 -10.35 -2.41 -14.90
C ARG A 227 -11.17 -1.47 -14.01
N SER A 228 -10.53 -0.67 -13.14
CA SER A 228 -11.22 0.04 -12.07
C SER A 228 -12.14 1.17 -12.57
N LYS A 229 -13.44 1.02 -12.26
CA LYS A 229 -14.49 2.02 -12.50
C LYS A 229 -14.84 2.83 -11.24
N ALA A 230 -13.99 2.79 -10.20
CA ALA A 230 -14.25 3.50 -8.96
C ALA A 230 -14.23 5.02 -9.13
N ASP A 231 -15.17 5.73 -8.50
CA ASP A 231 -15.24 7.20 -8.53
C ASP A 231 -14.02 7.83 -7.84
N PHE A 232 -13.51 7.18 -6.79
CA PHE A 232 -12.23 7.47 -6.16
C PHE A 232 -11.35 6.22 -6.26
N LEU A 233 -10.13 6.38 -6.76
CA LEU A 233 -9.16 5.29 -6.87
C LEU A 233 -7.88 5.72 -6.15
N LEU A 234 -7.52 4.97 -5.12
CA LEU A 234 -6.30 5.18 -4.35
C LEU A 234 -5.33 4.05 -4.60
N VAL A 235 -4.05 4.35 -4.51
CA VAL A 235 -2.98 3.36 -4.41
C VAL A 235 -2.21 3.66 -3.12
N ALA A 236 -1.80 2.64 -2.39
CA ALA A 236 -0.99 2.78 -1.19
C ALA A 236 0.22 1.85 -1.26
N GLY A 237 1.36 2.32 -0.81
CA GLY A 237 2.60 1.57 -0.63
C GLY A 237 3.32 2.05 0.63
N HIS A 238 4.49 1.49 0.94
CA HIS A 238 5.31 2.04 2.02
C HIS A 238 6.20 3.17 1.51
N TYR A 239 7.02 2.90 0.49
CA TYR A 239 7.95 3.86 -0.09
C TYR A 239 7.24 5.00 -0.86
N PRO A 240 7.76 6.23 -0.83
CA PRO A 240 7.21 7.36 -1.58
C PRO A 240 7.54 7.30 -3.07
N VAL A 241 6.55 7.63 -3.91
CA VAL A 241 6.80 8.02 -5.31
C VAL A 241 7.56 9.35 -5.35
N TRP A 242 7.03 10.36 -4.63
CA TRP A 242 7.64 11.67 -4.45
C TRP A 242 7.74 11.99 -2.96
N SER A 243 8.91 12.49 -2.55
CA SER A 243 9.17 13.04 -1.23
C SER A 243 10.36 13.99 -1.31
N ILE A 244 10.41 14.99 -0.44
CA ILE A 244 11.54 15.93 -0.35
C ILE A 244 12.60 15.53 0.68
N SER A 245 12.38 14.46 1.45
CA SER A 245 13.00 14.27 2.77
C SER A 245 14.27 13.41 2.74
N GLU A 246 14.55 12.65 3.80
CA GLU A 246 15.80 11.91 4.05
C GLU A 246 16.07 10.80 3.02
N HIS A 247 15.04 10.04 2.61
CA HIS A 247 15.09 9.02 1.56
C HIS A 247 14.76 9.61 0.18
N GLY A 248 13.69 10.42 0.11
CA GLY A 248 13.29 11.14 -1.11
C GLY A 248 12.55 10.26 -2.14
N PRO A 249 12.56 10.63 -3.44
CA PRO A 249 11.81 9.90 -4.47
C PRO A 249 12.35 8.49 -4.72
N THR A 250 11.46 7.48 -4.78
CA THR A 250 11.87 6.10 -5.06
C THR A 250 11.92 5.83 -6.56
N GLU A 251 13.12 5.75 -7.15
CA GLU A 251 13.33 5.62 -8.60
C GLU A 251 12.56 4.46 -9.24
N CYS A 252 12.55 3.29 -8.61
CA CYS A 252 11.75 2.13 -9.05
C CYS A 252 10.24 2.46 -9.17
N LEU A 253 9.69 3.26 -8.25
CA LEU A 253 8.29 3.68 -8.32
C LEU A 253 8.08 4.80 -9.35
N LEU A 254 9.05 5.70 -9.54
CA LEU A 254 9.01 6.72 -10.59
C LEU A 254 8.96 6.12 -12.00
N GLN A 255 9.66 5.00 -12.21
CA GLN A 255 9.69 4.26 -13.47
C GLN A 255 8.48 3.33 -13.63
N GLY A 256 8.18 2.49 -12.64
CA GLY A 256 7.19 1.41 -12.76
C GLY A 256 5.76 1.79 -12.38
N VAL A 257 5.57 2.64 -11.36
CA VAL A 257 4.24 2.88 -10.76
C VAL A 257 3.68 4.24 -11.16
N ARG A 258 4.45 5.34 -11.04
CA ARG A 258 4.02 6.71 -11.35
C ARG A 258 3.35 6.84 -12.73
N PRO A 259 3.87 6.28 -13.83
CA PRO A 259 3.23 6.41 -15.14
C PRO A 259 1.82 5.81 -15.15
N LEU A 260 1.61 4.71 -14.43
CA LEU A 260 0.30 4.06 -14.29
C LEU A 260 -0.67 4.89 -13.45
N LEU A 261 -0.19 5.54 -12.38
CA LEU A 261 -1.00 6.45 -11.55
C LEU A 261 -1.59 7.58 -12.41
N VAL A 262 -0.75 8.22 -13.22
CA VAL A 262 -1.14 9.31 -14.13
C VAL A 262 -2.04 8.78 -15.25
N GLN A 263 -1.64 7.71 -15.94
CA GLN A 263 -2.39 7.12 -17.05
C GLN A 263 -3.83 6.74 -16.67
N HIS A 264 -4.04 6.25 -15.45
CA HIS A 264 -5.35 5.79 -14.98
C HIS A 264 -6.10 6.82 -14.14
N ASN A 265 -5.63 8.07 -14.07
CA ASN A 265 -6.20 9.13 -13.22
C ASN A 265 -6.45 8.65 -11.79
N VAL A 266 -5.42 8.11 -11.12
CA VAL A 266 -5.48 7.77 -9.70
C VAL A 266 -5.68 9.05 -8.89
N THR A 267 -6.61 9.04 -7.94
CA THR A 267 -6.95 10.22 -7.13
C THR A 267 -5.79 10.60 -6.21
N ALA A 268 -5.22 9.62 -5.50
CA ALA A 268 -3.99 9.82 -4.72
C ALA A 268 -3.18 8.53 -4.49
N TYR A 269 -1.88 8.72 -4.29
CA TYR A 269 -0.95 7.74 -3.76
C TYR A 269 -0.67 8.01 -2.28
N PHE A 270 -0.73 6.98 -1.43
CA PHE A 270 -0.46 7.07 0.00
C PHE A 270 0.82 6.28 0.37
N CYS A 271 1.67 6.86 1.21
CA CYS A 271 2.93 6.28 1.67
C CYS A 271 3.37 6.79 3.05
N GLY A 272 4.38 6.14 3.60
CA GLY A 272 5.12 6.56 4.80
C GLY A 272 6.60 6.67 4.46
N HIS A 273 7.42 5.89 5.16
CA HIS A 273 8.86 5.71 5.00
C HIS A 273 9.70 6.92 5.41
N ASP A 274 9.51 8.08 4.76
CA ASP A 274 10.07 9.33 5.27
C ASP A 274 9.27 9.78 6.51
N HIS A 275 9.97 10.03 7.62
CA HIS A 275 9.43 10.20 8.98
C HIS A 275 8.81 11.60 9.19
N ASN A 276 7.85 11.96 8.36
CA ASN A 276 7.23 13.29 8.36
C ASN A 276 5.86 13.27 7.66
N LEU A 277 5.26 14.45 7.53
CA LEU A 277 4.00 14.65 6.83
C LEU A 277 4.22 15.53 5.59
N GLN A 278 3.76 15.07 4.42
CA GLN A 278 3.85 15.84 3.18
C GLN A 278 2.57 15.71 2.35
N TYR A 279 2.19 16.79 1.66
CA TYR A 279 1.31 16.74 0.50
C TYR A 279 2.04 17.30 -0.72
N LEU A 280 2.12 16.50 -1.78
CA LEU A 280 2.56 16.93 -3.11
C LEU A 280 1.42 16.67 -4.11
N GLU A 281 1.41 17.40 -5.22
CA GLU A 281 0.45 17.20 -6.28
C GLU A 281 1.11 17.36 -7.64
N GLU A 282 0.96 16.36 -8.52
CA GLU A 282 1.59 16.32 -9.82
C GLU A 282 0.68 15.63 -10.85
N LEU A 283 0.47 16.29 -11.99
CA LEU A 283 -0.38 15.82 -13.11
C LEU A 283 -1.81 15.37 -12.68
N GLY A 284 -2.35 15.99 -11.63
CA GLY A 284 -3.70 15.69 -11.10
C GLY A 284 -3.75 14.52 -10.11
N VAL A 285 -2.61 13.91 -9.77
CA VAL A 285 -2.48 12.90 -8.72
C VAL A 285 -1.98 13.56 -7.44
N GLY A 286 -2.68 13.36 -6.32
CA GLY A 286 -2.19 13.74 -5.00
C GLY A 286 -1.21 12.70 -4.44
N TYR A 287 -0.15 13.13 -3.77
CA TYR A 287 0.83 12.26 -3.10
C TYR A 287 0.84 12.59 -1.61
N VAL A 288 0.49 11.60 -0.80
CA VAL A 288 0.23 11.72 0.64
C VAL A 288 1.30 10.96 1.40
N VAL A 289 2.25 11.67 1.99
CA VAL A 289 3.26 11.10 2.90
C VAL A 289 2.75 11.28 4.33
N SER A 290 2.65 10.18 5.08
CA SER A 290 2.10 10.13 6.44
C SER A 290 2.96 9.24 7.35
N GLY A 291 4.28 9.42 7.33
CA GLY A 291 5.26 8.62 8.07
C GLY A 291 5.60 9.15 9.48
N ALA A 292 4.81 10.07 10.04
CA ALA A 292 5.05 10.67 11.35
C ALA A 292 4.48 9.85 12.54
N GLY A 293 4.37 8.53 12.41
CA GLY A 293 3.72 7.66 13.39
C GLY A 293 4.51 7.53 14.71
N ASN A 294 5.82 7.36 14.62
CA ASN A 294 6.74 7.03 15.73
C ASN A 294 8.01 7.88 15.75
N PHE A 295 8.47 8.36 14.59
CA PHE A 295 9.66 9.19 14.43
C PHE A 295 9.33 10.48 13.69
N LEU A 296 10.25 11.46 13.75
CA LEU A 296 10.14 12.76 13.10
C LEU A 296 11.50 13.19 12.57
N ASP A 297 11.61 13.37 11.25
CA ASP A 297 12.79 13.94 10.59
C ASP A 297 12.43 15.23 9.83
N PRO A 298 13.04 16.39 10.15
CA PRO A 298 12.86 17.66 9.44
C PRO A 298 13.72 17.82 8.18
N ASP A 299 14.46 16.79 7.74
CA ASP A 299 15.30 16.84 6.55
C ASP A 299 14.49 17.22 5.27
N VAL A 300 15.17 17.88 4.34
CA VAL A 300 14.61 18.32 3.04
C VAL A 300 15.65 18.19 1.91
N ARG A 301 16.66 17.31 2.05
CA ARG A 301 17.78 17.14 1.12
C ARG A 301 17.37 16.72 -0.29
N HIS A 302 16.19 16.12 -0.45
CA HIS A 302 15.64 15.76 -1.76
C HIS A 302 14.60 16.76 -2.29
N LYS A 303 14.50 17.97 -1.72
CA LYS A 303 13.56 19.03 -2.16
C LYS A 303 13.71 19.43 -3.62
N ASP A 304 14.92 19.40 -4.17
CA ASP A 304 15.16 19.74 -5.58
C ASP A 304 15.07 18.51 -6.51
N HIS A 305 14.70 17.34 -5.98
CA HIS A 305 14.48 16.10 -6.73
C HIS A 305 12.98 15.80 -7.00
N VAL A 306 12.06 16.66 -6.55
CA VAL A 306 10.62 16.57 -6.89
C VAL A 306 10.25 17.60 -7.98
N PRO A 307 9.16 17.38 -8.76
CA PRO A 307 8.77 18.31 -9.81
C PRO A 307 8.49 19.72 -9.27
N ALA A 308 8.97 20.75 -9.97
CA ALA A 308 8.88 22.14 -9.52
C ALA A 308 7.43 22.55 -9.19
N GLY A 309 7.22 23.06 -7.97
CA GLY A 309 5.90 23.49 -7.49
C GLY A 309 4.93 22.35 -7.14
N SER A 310 5.34 21.08 -7.16
CA SER A 310 4.50 19.94 -6.76
C SER A 310 4.24 19.92 -5.25
N LEU A 311 5.26 20.18 -4.43
CA LEU A 311 5.14 20.28 -2.97
C LEU A 311 4.15 21.38 -2.56
N LYS A 312 3.13 21.02 -1.77
CA LYS A 312 2.12 21.94 -1.24
C LYS A 312 2.18 22.08 0.28
N PHE A 313 2.61 21.02 0.97
CA PHE A 313 2.73 20.98 2.44
C PHE A 313 3.87 20.05 2.86
N PHE A 314 4.58 20.44 3.92
CA PHE A 314 5.61 19.65 4.59
C PHE A 314 5.63 19.99 6.09
N THR A 315 5.81 18.98 6.94
CA THR A 315 6.36 19.16 8.29
C THR A 315 7.04 17.90 8.80
N GLY A 316 8.30 18.04 9.21
CA GLY A 316 9.04 17.07 10.02
C GLY A 316 9.43 17.61 11.40
N GLN A 317 8.77 18.68 11.88
CA GLN A 317 9.17 19.31 13.13
C GLN A 317 8.88 18.41 14.34
N ALA A 318 9.92 18.05 15.11
CA ALA A 318 9.80 17.32 16.38
C ALA A 318 8.81 17.97 17.38
N SER A 319 8.56 19.27 17.25
CA SER A 319 7.56 20.03 18.03
C SER A 319 6.12 19.48 17.88
N THR A 320 5.81 18.79 16.78
CA THR A 320 4.48 18.21 16.51
C THR A 320 4.19 16.95 17.34
N LEU A 321 5.25 16.28 17.84
CA LEU A 321 5.20 14.97 18.53
C LEU A 321 4.57 13.83 17.72
N GLY A 322 4.67 13.90 16.39
CA GLY A 322 4.12 12.94 15.44
C GLY A 322 2.90 13.49 14.72
N GLY A 323 2.30 12.66 13.86
CA GLY A 323 1.12 13.06 13.10
C GLY A 323 0.59 11.96 12.19
N PHE A 324 -0.54 12.26 11.56
CA PHE A 324 -1.27 11.35 10.67
C PHE A 324 -2.23 12.15 9.78
N VAL A 325 -2.85 11.46 8.81
CA VAL A 325 -3.88 12.03 7.93
C VAL A 325 -5.25 11.49 8.29
N HIS A 326 -6.25 12.37 8.39
CA HIS A 326 -7.67 12.02 8.30
C HIS A 326 -8.15 12.26 6.87
N ALA A 327 -8.91 11.31 6.33
CA ALA A 327 -9.54 11.40 5.03
C ALA A 327 -11.06 11.25 5.15
N GLU A 328 -11.82 12.12 4.47
CA GLU A 328 -13.26 11.98 4.28
C GLU A 328 -13.59 11.96 2.79
N VAL A 329 -14.20 10.86 2.32
CA VAL A 329 -14.60 10.65 0.93
C VAL A 329 -16.12 10.71 0.82
N THR A 330 -16.61 11.67 0.04
CA THR A 330 -18.03 12.02 -0.12
C THR A 330 -18.55 11.62 -1.52
N ASN A 331 -19.67 12.19 -1.98
CA ASN A 331 -20.18 11.91 -3.33
C ASN A 331 -19.37 12.55 -4.47
N ASP A 332 -18.68 13.68 -4.21
CA ASP A 332 -18.00 14.49 -5.23
C ASP A 332 -16.52 14.76 -4.94
N LYS A 333 -16.14 14.84 -3.66
CA LYS A 333 -14.78 15.14 -3.21
C LYS A 333 -14.23 14.21 -2.13
N MET A 334 -12.92 14.17 -2.05
CA MET A 334 -12.12 13.56 -0.98
C MET A 334 -11.34 14.68 -0.27
N ILE A 335 -11.59 14.86 1.02
CA ILE A 335 -10.96 15.87 1.87
C ILE A 335 -9.83 15.18 2.64
N LEU A 336 -8.63 15.75 2.61
CA LEU A 336 -7.47 15.29 3.38
C LEU A 336 -7.10 16.33 4.41
N THR A 337 -7.01 15.94 5.68
CA THR A 337 -6.64 16.83 6.79
C THR A 337 -5.46 16.23 7.54
N TYR A 338 -4.35 16.97 7.61
CA TYR A 338 -3.11 16.55 8.26
C TYR A 338 -3.09 17.05 9.70
N PHE A 339 -2.97 16.14 10.65
CA PHE A 339 -2.96 16.44 12.08
C PHE A 339 -1.58 16.22 12.69
N GLN A 340 -1.11 17.16 13.51
CA GLN A 340 -0.08 16.86 14.50
C GLN A 340 -0.67 16.12 15.69
N ALA A 341 0.13 15.29 16.36
CA ALA A 341 -0.25 14.53 17.54
C ALA A 341 -0.63 15.39 18.77
N LYS A 342 -0.48 16.72 18.69
CA LYS A 342 -0.99 17.70 19.66
C LYS A 342 -2.43 18.18 19.39
N GLY A 343 -3.10 17.69 18.34
CA GLY A 343 -4.50 17.96 18.04
C GLY A 343 -4.77 19.23 17.20
N THR A 344 -3.77 19.75 16.52
CA THR A 344 -3.94 20.84 15.56
C THR A 344 -3.97 20.28 14.14
N SER A 345 -4.98 20.66 13.36
CA SER A 345 -4.95 20.51 11.90
C SER A 345 -3.91 21.48 11.33
N LEU A 346 -2.90 20.96 10.65
CA LEU A 346 -1.80 21.75 10.08
C LEU A 346 -2.05 22.14 8.62
N PHE A 347 -2.75 21.29 7.87
CA PHE A 347 -3.02 21.48 6.45
C PHE A 347 -4.27 20.71 6.04
N GLN A 348 -5.01 21.26 5.08
CA GLN A 348 -6.15 20.59 4.46
C GLN A 348 -6.13 20.81 2.95
N THR A 349 -6.47 19.77 2.19
CA THR A 349 -6.63 19.81 0.73
C THR A 349 -7.85 19.00 0.29
N VAL A 350 -8.31 19.23 -0.94
CA VAL A 350 -9.52 18.62 -1.49
C VAL A 350 -9.22 18.07 -2.88
N LEU A 351 -9.35 16.76 -3.03
CA LEU A 351 -9.23 16.04 -4.30
C LEU A 351 -10.62 15.78 -4.89
N SER A 352 -10.77 15.97 -6.19
CA SER A 352 -12.04 15.71 -6.89
C SER A 352 -12.17 14.23 -7.26
N ARG A 353 -13.41 13.72 -7.36
CA ARG A 353 -13.66 12.40 -7.95
C ARG A 353 -13.13 12.30 -9.38
N ARG A 354 -12.75 11.10 -9.80
CA ARG A 354 -12.30 10.78 -11.15
C ARG A 354 -13.37 11.15 -12.18
N GLN A 355 -12.93 11.76 -13.27
CA GLN A 355 -13.75 11.94 -14.46
C GLN A 355 -13.35 10.86 -15.47
N PHE A 356 -14.28 9.97 -15.77
CA PHE A 356 -14.14 9.06 -16.91
C PHE A 356 -14.44 9.86 -18.18
N LYS A 357 -13.49 9.84 -19.12
CA LYS A 357 -13.69 10.34 -20.50
C LYS A 357 -14.35 9.27 -21.35
#